data_AF-A0A2E7XJD0-F1
#
_entry.id   AF-A0A2E7XJD0-F1
#
_cell.length_a   1.000
_cell.length_b   1.000
_cell.length_c   1.000
_cell.angle_alpha   90.00
_cell.angle_beta   90.00
_cell.angle_gamma   90.00
#
_symmetry.space_group_name_H-M   'P 1'
#
loop_
_entity.id
_entity.type
_entity.pdbx_description
1 polymer ?
#
loop_
_entity_poly.entity_id
_entity_poly.type
_entity_poly.pdbx_seq_one_letter_code
_entity_poly.pdbx_strand_id
1 'polypeptide(L)'
;MLISVLSAMMVLVSSAAAANAPGEKEDPYQALLRQQIQKINLTEEQADKFRARFRDYVEDRNGATRRVSRSGGDLGVRVRRDLKRTARKAVNSISSVLTAEQLEHYEELLKIANEQYMFNAGLL
;
A
#
# COMPACT_ATOMS: atom_id res chain seq x y z
N MET A 1 9.73 6.81 19.50
CA MET A 1 8.39 6.35 19.08
C MET A 1 8.23 6.15 17.56
N LEU A 2 9.23 6.49 16.73
CA LEU A 2 9.18 6.27 15.26
C LEU A 2 9.18 4.78 14.86
N ILE A 3 9.90 3.92 15.59
CA ILE A 3 10.00 2.47 15.31
C ILE A 3 8.62 1.78 15.37
N SER A 4 7.73 2.21 16.27
CA SER A 4 6.38 1.61 16.39
C SER A 4 5.41 2.05 15.27
N VAL A 5 5.61 3.22 14.65
CA VAL A 5 4.87 3.63 13.43
C VAL A 5 5.20 2.69 12.27
N LEU A 6 6.50 2.46 12.05
CA LEU A 6 7.05 1.60 11.00
C LEU A 6 6.54 0.16 11.10
N SER A 7 6.58 -0.42 12.31
CA SER A 7 6.09 -1.80 12.52
C SER A 7 4.59 -1.93 12.26
N ALA A 8 3.77 -0.97 12.70
CA ALA A 8 2.33 -1.00 12.48
C ALA A 8 1.98 -0.89 10.98
N MET A 9 2.68 -0.04 10.23
CA MET A 9 2.46 0.09 8.78
C MET A 9 2.84 -1.18 8.01
N MET A 10 3.96 -1.82 8.38
CA MET A 10 4.42 -3.06 7.75
C MET A 10 3.46 -4.23 7.98
N VAL A 11 2.85 -4.31 9.17
CA VAL A 11 1.81 -5.31 9.48
C VAL A 11 0.57 -5.07 8.61
N LEU A 12 0.15 -3.82 8.41
CA LEU A 12 -1.02 -3.50 7.58
C LEU A 12 -0.81 -3.86 6.11
N VAL A 13 0.40 -3.64 5.56
CA VAL A 13 0.70 -3.94 4.15
C VAL A 13 0.74 -5.45 3.88
N SER A 14 1.18 -6.24 4.85
CA SER A 14 1.33 -7.70 4.76
C SER A 14 0.00 -8.48 4.84
N SER A 15 -1.10 -7.82 5.23
CA SER A 15 -2.38 -8.47 5.57
C SER A 15 -3.25 -8.91 4.39
N ALA A 16 -2.85 -8.66 3.13
CA ALA A 16 -3.74 -8.87 1.99
C ALA A 16 -3.70 -10.27 1.36
N ALA A 17 -2.69 -11.09 1.65
CA ALA A 17 -2.50 -12.34 0.91
C ALA A 17 -1.87 -13.52 1.66
N ALA A 18 -1.46 -13.31 2.91
CA ALA A 18 -0.93 -14.39 3.75
C ALA A 18 -1.98 -15.44 4.15
N ALA A 19 -3.26 -15.30 3.75
CA ALA A 19 -4.32 -16.20 4.18
C ALA A 19 -4.36 -17.55 3.42
N ASN A 20 -3.62 -17.76 2.32
CA ASN A 20 -3.83 -18.95 1.46
C ASN A 20 -2.57 -19.61 0.85
N ALA A 21 -1.36 -19.43 1.39
CA ALA A 21 -0.19 -20.13 0.85
C ALA A 21 0.69 -20.78 1.95
N PRO A 22 0.74 -22.12 2.06
CA PRO A 22 1.72 -22.80 2.89
C PRO A 22 3.10 -22.74 2.19
N GLY A 23 4.07 -22.14 2.88
CA GLY A 23 5.44 -21.96 2.40
C GLY A 23 5.80 -20.48 2.27
N GLU A 24 6.35 -19.90 3.35
CA GLU A 24 6.89 -18.53 3.38
C GLU A 24 8.00 -18.39 2.32
N LYS A 25 7.62 -18.04 1.10
CA LYS A 25 8.54 -17.33 0.20
C LYS A 25 8.69 -15.92 0.77
N GLU A 26 9.92 -15.54 1.06
CA GLU A 26 10.27 -14.18 1.43
C GLU A 26 9.67 -13.24 0.38
N ASP A 27 8.75 -12.37 0.82
CA ASP A 27 8.09 -11.43 -0.07
C ASP A 27 9.12 -10.39 -0.55
N PRO A 28 9.45 -10.39 -1.86
CA PRO A 28 10.56 -9.59 -2.39
C PRO A 28 10.32 -8.08 -2.28
N TYR A 29 9.07 -7.67 -2.02
CA TYR A 29 8.70 -6.27 -1.88
C TYR A 29 8.90 -5.75 -0.45
N GLN A 30 9.05 -6.61 0.56
CA GLN A 30 9.16 -6.21 1.97
C GLN A 30 10.32 -5.25 2.22
N ALA A 31 11.49 -5.52 1.64
CA ALA A 31 12.65 -4.64 1.78
C ALA A 31 12.42 -3.26 1.13
N LEU A 32 11.80 -3.24 -0.06
CA LEU A 32 11.49 -2.01 -0.79
C LEU A 32 10.46 -1.15 -0.05
N LEU A 33 9.43 -1.78 0.52
CA LEU A 33 8.44 -1.11 1.35
C LEU A 33 9.07 -0.48 2.59
N ARG A 34 9.89 -1.23 3.34
CA ARG A 34 10.62 -0.68 4.50
C ARG A 34 11.47 0.52 4.11
N GLN A 35 12.20 0.41 3.01
CA GLN A 35 13.07 1.47 2.52
C GLN A 35 12.28 2.75 2.23
N GLN A 36 11.14 2.66 1.54
CA GLN A 36 10.34 3.87 1.26
C GLN A 36 9.71 4.46 2.53
N ILE A 37 9.21 3.64 3.46
CA ILE A 37 8.64 4.17 4.72
C ILE A 37 9.71 4.93 5.52
N GLN A 38 10.95 4.45 5.55
CA GLN A 38 12.05 5.16 6.19
C GLN A 38 12.34 6.51 5.52
N LYS A 39 12.28 6.58 4.18
CA LYS A 39 12.53 7.81 3.41
C LYS A 39 11.44 8.87 3.58
N ILE A 40 10.18 8.47 3.85
CA ILE A 40 9.11 9.44 4.13
C ILE A 40 9.41 10.24 5.42
N ASN A 41 10.19 9.70 6.37
CA ASN A 41 10.71 10.42 7.53
C ASN A 41 9.69 11.38 8.20
N LEU A 42 8.57 10.81 8.68
CA LEU A 42 7.46 11.58 9.24
C LEU A 42 7.83 12.27 10.56
N THR A 43 7.34 13.49 10.77
CA THR A 43 7.31 14.09 12.10
C THR A 43 6.23 13.44 12.97
N GLU A 44 6.28 13.63 14.29
CA GLU A 44 5.25 13.10 15.20
C GLU A 44 3.85 13.66 14.87
N GLU A 45 3.75 14.94 14.52
CA GLU A 45 2.48 15.58 14.12
C GLU A 45 1.91 15.01 12.81
N GLN A 46 2.78 14.63 11.87
CA GLN A 46 2.37 13.99 10.61
C GLN A 46 1.96 12.54 10.82
N ALA A 47 2.59 11.83 11.76
CA ALA A 47 2.47 10.38 11.92
C ALA A 47 1.02 9.92 12.14
N ASP A 48 0.23 10.63 12.95
CA ASP A 48 -1.14 10.20 13.26
C ASP A 48 -2.09 10.38 12.06
N LYS A 49 -2.00 11.53 11.38
CA LYS A 49 -2.74 11.77 10.13
C LYS A 49 -2.33 10.77 9.06
N PHE A 50 -1.02 10.51 8.94
CA PHE A 50 -0.49 9.54 7.99
C PHE A 50 -1.02 8.14 8.27
N ARG A 51 -0.95 7.67 9.53
CA ARG A 51 -1.43 6.34 9.92
C ARG A 51 -2.90 6.13 9.56
N ALA A 52 -3.74 7.14 9.84
CA ALA A 52 -5.17 7.07 9.51
C ALA A 52 -5.39 6.94 7.99
N ARG A 53 -4.78 7.83 7.19
CA ARG A 53 -4.91 7.81 5.73
C ARG A 53 -4.32 6.56 5.09
N PHE A 54 -3.21 6.07 5.63
CA PHE A 54 -2.58 4.85 5.15
C PHE A 54 -3.43 3.61 5.45
N ARG A 55 -4.12 3.57 6.60
CA ARG A 55 -5.09 2.52 6.90
C ARG A 55 -6.24 2.53 5.88
N ASP A 56 -6.82 3.70 5.61
CA ASP A 56 -7.89 3.85 4.61
C ASP A 56 -7.44 3.30 3.24
N TYR A 57 -6.20 3.62 2.83
CA TYR A 57 -5.60 3.09 1.62
C TYR A 57 -5.50 1.55 1.64
N VAL A 58 -5.02 0.95 2.72
CA VAL A 58 -4.87 -0.51 2.83
C VAL A 58 -6.22 -1.21 2.77
N GLU A 59 -7.24 -0.69 3.46
CA GLU A 59 -8.60 -1.23 3.44
C GLU A 59 -9.19 -1.16 2.02
N ASP A 60 -9.08 0.01 1.37
CA ASP A 60 -9.50 0.18 -0.01
C ASP A 60 -8.73 -0.79 -0.92
N ARG A 61 -7.40 -0.87 -0.80
CA ARG A 61 -6.56 -1.77 -1.60
C ARG A 61 -6.97 -3.23 -1.46
N ASN A 62 -7.18 -3.70 -0.23
CA ASN A 62 -7.49 -5.10 0.04
C ASN A 62 -8.85 -5.52 -0.54
N GLY A 63 -9.76 -4.58 -0.73
CA GLY A 63 -11.05 -4.80 -1.41
C GLY A 63 -11.01 -4.81 -2.95
N ALA A 64 -9.86 -4.54 -3.59
CA ALA A 64 -9.78 -4.30 -5.03
C ALA A 64 -10.32 -5.45 -5.88
N THR A 65 -9.83 -6.68 -5.69
CA THR A 65 -10.29 -7.86 -6.45
C THR A 65 -11.79 -8.08 -6.30
N ARG A 66 -12.35 -7.93 -5.08
CA ARG A 66 -13.78 -8.09 -4.83
C ARG A 66 -14.63 -7.05 -5.57
N ARG A 67 -14.18 -5.79 -5.61
CA ARG A 67 -14.93 -4.70 -6.27
C ARG A 67 -15.03 -4.90 -7.76
N VAL A 68 -13.98 -5.42 -8.39
CA VAL A 68 -13.91 -5.51 -9.85
C VAL A 68 -14.21 -6.90 -10.39
N SER A 69 -14.28 -7.96 -9.58
CA SER A 69 -14.38 -9.36 -10.04
C SER A 69 -15.60 -9.65 -10.94
N ARG A 70 -16.74 -8.98 -10.70
CA ARG A 70 -18.00 -9.24 -11.41
C ARG A 70 -18.10 -8.61 -12.81
N SER A 71 -17.11 -7.83 -13.23
CA SER A 71 -17.09 -7.28 -14.59
C SER A 71 -16.54 -8.29 -15.62
N GLY A 72 -16.82 -8.09 -16.91
CA GLY A 72 -16.18 -8.85 -17.98
C GLY A 72 -14.72 -8.41 -18.22
N GLY A 73 -13.96 -9.21 -18.97
CA GLY A 73 -12.59 -8.90 -19.42
C GLY A 73 -11.49 -9.34 -18.45
N ASP A 74 -10.25 -8.94 -18.76
CA ASP A 74 -9.07 -9.34 -17.99
C ASP A 74 -9.11 -8.83 -16.54
N LEU A 75 -8.96 -9.74 -15.57
CA LEU A 75 -9.05 -9.41 -14.14
C LEU A 75 -7.83 -8.59 -13.68
N GLY A 76 -6.62 -8.96 -14.11
CA GLY A 76 -5.39 -8.29 -13.72
C GLY A 76 -5.36 -6.82 -14.14
N VAL A 77 -5.77 -6.51 -15.37
CA VAL A 77 -5.89 -5.14 -15.90
C VAL A 77 -6.90 -4.33 -15.09
N ARG A 78 -8.05 -4.92 -14.71
CA ARG A 78 -9.07 -4.24 -13.91
C ARG A 78 -8.61 -3.95 -12.50
N VAL A 79 -7.99 -4.93 -11.84
CA VAL A 79 -7.43 -4.76 -10.50
C VAL A 79 -6.33 -3.70 -10.52
N ARG A 80 -5.39 -3.76 -11.47
CA ARG A 80 -4.34 -2.73 -11.63
C ARG A 80 -4.91 -1.32 -11.82
N ARG A 81 -5.97 -1.18 -12.62
CA ARG A 81 -6.66 0.11 -12.81
C ARG A 81 -7.33 0.59 -11.53
N ASP A 82 -7.96 -0.31 -10.78
CA ASP A 82 -8.59 0.03 -9.50
C ASP A 82 -7.56 0.47 -8.46
N LEU A 83 -6.49 -0.30 -8.29
CA LEU A 83 -5.36 0.02 -7.42
C LEU A 83 -4.72 1.38 -7.75
N LYS A 84 -4.59 1.72 -9.04
CA LYS A 84 -4.09 3.04 -9.47
C LYS A 84 -5.03 4.17 -9.06
N ARG A 85 -6.35 3.97 -9.08
CA ARG A 85 -7.33 4.96 -8.58
C ARG A 85 -7.25 5.08 -7.05
N THR A 86 -7.15 3.96 -6.35
CA THR A 86 -6.99 3.92 -4.90
C THR A 86 -5.72 4.66 -4.44
N ALA A 87 -4.59 4.44 -5.11
CA ALA A 87 -3.35 5.15 -4.81
C ALA A 87 -3.48 6.67 -5.04
N ARG A 88 -4.05 7.10 -6.18
CA ARG A 88 -4.30 8.53 -6.44
C ARG A 88 -5.17 9.18 -5.37
N LYS A 89 -6.24 8.50 -4.93
CA LYS A 89 -7.11 8.98 -3.85
C LYS A 89 -6.31 9.14 -2.54
N ALA A 90 -5.46 8.18 -2.21
CA ALA A 90 -4.64 8.21 -1.01
C ALA A 90 -3.62 9.36 -1.03
N VAL A 91 -2.89 9.55 -2.14
CA VAL A 91 -1.95 10.67 -2.35
C VAL A 91 -2.65 12.02 -2.18
N ASN A 92 -3.80 12.21 -2.84
CA ASN A 92 -4.57 13.45 -2.72
C ASN A 92 -5.05 13.70 -1.28
N SER A 93 -5.34 12.65 -0.51
CA SER A 93 -5.84 12.78 0.86
C SER A 93 -4.80 13.24 1.87
N ILE A 94 -3.51 13.16 1.52
CA ILE A 94 -2.38 13.43 2.42
C ILE A 94 -1.42 14.50 1.89
N SER A 95 -1.64 15.01 0.67
CA SER A 95 -0.76 15.99 0.00
C SER A 95 -0.59 17.30 0.76
N SER A 96 -1.57 17.69 1.60
CA SER A 96 -1.47 18.89 2.46
C SER A 96 -0.75 18.63 3.79
N VAL A 97 -0.40 17.37 4.09
CA VAL A 97 0.25 16.97 5.35
C VAL A 97 1.73 16.68 5.12
N LEU A 98 2.08 16.11 3.97
CA LEU A 98 3.45 15.76 3.60
C LEU A 98 4.13 16.91 2.84
N THR A 99 5.45 17.00 2.97
CA THR A 99 6.25 17.81 2.03
C THR A 99 6.26 17.15 0.65
N ALA A 100 6.68 17.89 -0.38
CA ALA A 100 6.78 17.36 -1.74
C ALA A 100 7.68 16.10 -1.81
N GLU A 101 8.84 16.13 -1.16
CA GLU A 101 9.78 14.99 -1.11
C GLU A 101 9.18 13.78 -0.39
N GLN A 102 8.50 14.01 0.76
CA GLN A 102 7.80 12.94 1.47
C GLN A 102 6.67 12.33 0.63
N LEU A 103 5.98 13.17 -0.16
CA LEU A 103 4.90 12.75 -1.04
C LEU A 103 5.42 11.89 -2.20
N GLU A 104 6.57 12.20 -2.78
CA GLU A 104 7.23 11.36 -3.81
C GLU A 104 7.56 9.96 -3.26
N HIS A 105 8.13 9.88 -2.06
CA HIS A 105 8.38 8.60 -1.39
C HIS A 105 7.09 7.85 -1.05
N TYR A 106 6.03 8.57 -0.71
CA TYR A 106 4.72 7.99 -0.47
C TYR A 106 4.10 7.42 -1.76
N GLU A 107 4.19 8.13 -2.88
CA GLU A 107 3.72 7.66 -4.18
C GLU A 107 4.42 6.35 -4.60
N GLU A 108 5.74 6.30 -4.45
CA GLU A 108 6.51 5.08 -4.76
C GLU A 108 6.19 3.94 -3.79
N LEU A 109 5.98 4.24 -2.50
CA LEU A 109 5.50 3.26 -1.52
C LEU A 109 4.17 2.63 -1.97
N LEU A 110 3.19 3.44 -2.41
CA LEU A 110 1.89 2.93 -2.84
C LEU A 110 1.99 2.12 -4.15
N LYS A 111 2.91 2.49 -5.04
CA LYS A 111 3.19 1.73 -6.26
C LYS A 111 3.74 0.35 -5.93
N ILE A 112 4.77 0.26 -5.08
CA ILE A 112 5.34 -1.00 -4.60
C ILE A 112 4.28 -1.84 -3.87
N ALA A 113 3.48 -1.22 -3.00
CA ALA A 113 2.42 -1.89 -2.25
C ALA A 113 1.29 -2.43 -3.14
N ASN A 114 1.01 -1.77 -4.28
CA ASN A 114 0.06 -2.27 -5.28
C ASN A 114 0.66 -3.41 -6.11
N GLU A 115 1.94 -3.35 -6.48
CA GLU A 115 2.64 -4.43 -7.18
C GLU A 115 2.73 -5.69 -6.31
N GLN A 116 3.05 -5.54 -5.03
CA GLN A 116 3.02 -6.62 -4.05
C GLN A 116 1.62 -7.24 -3.95
N TYR A 117 0.56 -6.44 -3.93
CA TYR A 117 -0.82 -6.95 -3.94
C TYR A 117 -1.08 -7.80 -5.19
N MET A 118 -0.69 -7.30 -6.36
CA MET A 118 -0.86 -8.02 -7.63
C MET A 118 -0.08 -9.33 -7.65
N PHE A 119 1.19 -9.32 -7.20
CA PHE A 119 2.04 -10.51 -7.08
C PHE A 119 1.37 -11.56 -6.20
N ASN A 120 0.96 -11.13 -5.02
CA ASN A 120 0.39 -12.01 -4.03
C ASN A 120 -1.01 -12.54 -4.41
N ALA A 121 -1.75 -11.81 -5.24
CA ALA A 121 -3.03 -12.25 -5.80
C ALA A 121 -2.87 -13.16 -7.03
N GLY A 122 -1.64 -13.41 -7.50
CA GLY A 122 -1.38 -14.19 -8.72
C GLY A 122 -1.83 -13.47 -10.00
N LEU A 123 -1.77 -12.13 -10.02
CA LEU A 123 -2.25 -11.28 -11.11
C LEU A 123 -1.13 -10.56 -11.88
N LEU A 124 0.13 -10.90 -11.61
CA LEU A 124 1.30 -10.39 -12.35
C LEU A 124 1.61 -11.24 -13.57
#